data_AF-A0A6P8XVA8-F1
#
_entry.id   AF-A0A6P8XVA8-F1
#
_cell.length_a   1.000
_cell.length_b   1.000
_cell.length_c   1.000
_cell.angle_alpha   90.00
_cell.angle_beta   90.00
_cell.angle_gamma   90.00
#
_symmetry.space_group_name_H-M   'P 1'
#
loop_
_entity.id
_entity.type
_entity.pdbx_description
1 polymer ?
#
loop_
_entity_poly.entity_id
_entity_poly.type
_entity_poly.pdbx_seq_one_letter_code
_entity_poly.pdbx_strand_id
1 'polypeptide(L)'
;MASEHIGDKQFWLAIAILIKNYHALNKKIFEVLITEVQKQQDGKLHASNEDELEQQLQTDAGERTCDGFKIHFKMLTKKMSTNILANGVVEFVQQRYECHFVDAQSFDDFAVQLNGGELKVATFNQSNDKEISPSSRWAEFVLKPKLHNWSQSKREEAAQKSLHLLDVEKYNDLYKQLKQKHSQSLLELWQTANESTDPLKFIYEDLAIAAYLITLWSCTQSEPTGFADLGCGNGLLVYVLNAEGYKGYGYDVRQRKLWSLYPDETKTKLIERTVEPNSFRCEFDGIDWLIGNHSDELSPWLPVLAARLKCSYFLLPCCPFELSGAKFQRRNTCISAYQDFTLYARQVSQQCGFETLQDRLKIPSTKRLALIGLKRTAKASSTLEDFVQHELQKYQTGESKTEQTVKLREKAESVRNCTQIEKSIIDTLVLKIFRMLLDNTTGTESLSFESIWRQGRQLSMREIAQSLSKEELTGIKSECGGIKTLLRNKHEIFEFCGNDQIGLRKPKEITKLQQTKGKLLIIKKRACFFKLHHPQGCPLEESECSFIH
;
A
#
# COMPACT_ATOMS: atom_id res chain seq x y z
N MET A 1 -33.41 -11.73 9.03
CA MET A 1 -32.29 -11.01 9.65
C MET A 1 -32.90 -10.11 10.70
N ALA A 2 -32.55 -10.27 11.97
CA ALA A 2 -33.03 -9.36 13.02
C ALA A 2 -32.59 -7.95 12.65
N SER A 3 -33.50 -6.97 12.64
CA SER A 3 -33.14 -5.57 12.44
C SER A 3 -32.29 -5.15 13.64
N GLU A 4 -30.98 -5.02 13.44
CA GLU A 4 -30.09 -4.51 14.48
C GLU A 4 -30.48 -3.06 14.76
N HIS A 5 -30.97 -2.82 15.98
CA HIS A 5 -31.49 -1.53 16.44
C HIS A 5 -30.32 -0.58 16.70
N ILE A 6 -30.30 0.57 16.02
CA ILE A 6 -29.26 1.59 16.18
C ILE A 6 -29.74 2.65 17.19
N GLY A 7 -28.97 2.89 18.25
CA GLY A 7 -29.25 3.95 19.22
C GLY A 7 -28.81 5.35 18.73
N ASP A 8 -29.31 6.42 19.39
CA ASP A 8 -29.02 7.82 19.02
C ASP A 8 -27.51 8.12 18.96
N LYS A 9 -26.73 7.72 19.99
CA LYS A 9 -25.27 7.89 20.00
C LYS A 9 -24.58 7.19 18.82
N GLN A 10 -25.03 5.99 18.48
CA GLN A 10 -24.45 5.20 17.38
C GLN A 10 -24.78 5.83 16.02
N PHE A 11 -25.98 6.38 15.88
CA PHE A 11 -26.39 7.11 14.68
C PHE A 11 -25.51 8.35 14.48
N TRP A 12 -25.38 9.22 15.50
CA TRP A 12 -24.59 10.43 15.37
C TRP A 12 -23.09 10.17 15.24
N LEU A 13 -22.57 9.07 15.82
CA LEU A 13 -21.21 8.60 15.54
C LEU A 13 -21.02 8.28 14.04
N ALA A 14 -21.98 7.58 13.42
CA ALA A 14 -21.92 7.27 12.00
C ALA A 14 -22.00 8.53 11.12
N ILE A 15 -22.85 9.50 11.50
CA ILE A 15 -22.96 10.80 10.82
C ILE A 15 -21.67 11.61 10.96
N ALA A 16 -21.06 11.67 12.15
CA ALA A 16 -19.79 12.34 12.36
C ALA A 16 -18.68 11.77 11.46
N ILE A 17 -18.62 10.43 11.32
CA ILE A 17 -17.68 9.77 10.42
C ILE A 17 -18.01 10.10 8.95
N LEU A 18 -19.29 10.08 8.56
CA LEU A 18 -19.75 10.40 7.20
C LEU A 18 -19.34 11.82 6.77
N ILE A 19 -19.60 12.81 7.62
CA ILE A 19 -19.30 14.24 7.39
C ILE A 19 -17.83 14.42 7.01
N LYS A 20 -16.91 13.75 7.74
CA LYS A 20 -15.46 13.86 7.51
C LYS A 20 -14.94 12.92 6.41
N ASN A 21 -15.64 11.82 6.10
CA ASN A 21 -15.12 10.73 5.27
C ASN A 21 -16.02 10.34 4.09
N TYR A 22 -16.79 11.27 3.51
CA TYR A 22 -17.62 10.99 2.33
C TYR A 22 -16.83 10.37 1.16
N HIS A 23 -15.53 10.68 1.05
CA HIS A 23 -14.61 10.07 0.08
C HIS A 23 -14.48 8.54 0.20
N ALA A 24 -14.84 7.95 1.35
CA ALA A 24 -14.91 6.50 1.54
C ALA A 24 -16.11 5.85 0.81
N LEU A 25 -17.17 6.63 0.54
CA LEU A 25 -18.36 6.18 -0.19
C LEU A 25 -18.26 6.46 -1.69
N ASN A 26 -17.52 7.51 -2.07
CA ASN A 26 -17.40 7.92 -3.46
C ASN A 26 -15.93 8.03 -3.89
N LYS A 27 -15.49 7.08 -4.73
CA LYS A 27 -14.10 7.00 -5.20
C LYS A 27 -13.66 8.19 -6.06
N LYS A 28 -14.59 9.00 -6.58
CA LYS A 28 -14.29 10.22 -7.34
C LYS A 28 -13.79 11.35 -6.42
N ILE A 29 -14.15 11.32 -5.14
CA ILE A 29 -13.71 12.29 -4.14
C ILE A 29 -12.35 11.85 -3.57
N PHE A 30 -11.47 12.82 -3.43
CA PHE A 30 -10.13 12.73 -2.87
C PHE A 30 -10.13 13.01 -1.37
N GLU A 31 -10.78 14.10 -0.96
CA GLU A 31 -10.91 14.54 0.43
C GLU A 31 -12.17 15.40 0.60
N VAL A 32 -12.69 15.45 1.82
CA VAL A 32 -13.75 16.38 2.22
C VAL A 32 -13.13 17.49 3.05
N LEU A 33 -13.32 18.75 2.65
CA LEU A 33 -12.97 19.92 3.45
C LEU A 33 -14.25 20.57 3.96
N ILE A 34 -14.33 20.84 5.26
CA ILE A 34 -15.36 21.69 5.84
C ILE A 34 -14.88 23.12 5.69
N THR A 35 -15.66 23.95 4.98
CA THR A 35 -15.30 25.34 4.71
C THR A 35 -16.01 26.31 5.65
N GLU A 36 -17.18 25.94 6.17
CA GLU A 36 -17.94 26.74 7.11
C GLU A 36 -18.87 25.83 7.94
N VAL A 37 -19.04 26.16 9.22
CA VAL A 37 -20.00 25.53 10.12
C VAL A 37 -20.88 26.62 10.76
N GLN A 38 -22.19 26.44 10.70
CA GLN A 38 -23.16 27.31 11.33
C GLN A 38 -24.05 26.45 12.24
N LYS A 39 -24.19 26.84 13.50
CA LYS A 39 -25.13 26.19 14.42
C LYS A 39 -26.53 26.79 14.28
N GLN A 40 -27.53 25.95 14.38
CA GLN A 40 -28.93 26.35 14.38
C GLN A 40 -29.47 26.34 15.81
N GLN A 41 -29.96 27.48 16.27
CA GLN A 41 -30.53 27.63 17.61
C GLN A 41 -31.71 28.60 17.55
N ASP A 42 -32.87 28.18 18.08
CA ASP A 42 -34.11 28.98 18.10
C ASP A 42 -34.52 29.47 16.70
N GLY A 43 -34.31 28.62 15.69
CA GLY A 43 -34.62 28.91 14.29
C GLY A 43 -33.68 29.91 13.60
N LYS A 44 -32.56 30.30 14.24
CA LYS A 44 -31.54 31.19 13.67
C LYS A 44 -30.21 30.48 13.48
N LEU A 45 -29.45 30.93 12.47
CA LEU A 45 -28.10 30.44 12.19
C LEU A 45 -27.06 31.35 12.84
N HIS A 46 -26.11 30.75 13.54
CA HIS A 46 -24.99 31.42 14.19
C HIS A 46 -23.67 30.79 13.72
N ALA A 47 -22.62 31.60 13.60
CA ALA A 47 -21.29 31.08 13.28
C ALA A 47 -20.84 30.07 14.35
N SER A 48 -20.20 28.99 13.89
CA SER A 48 -19.70 27.88 14.72
C SER A 48 -18.41 27.33 14.11
N ASN A 49 -17.86 26.28 14.69
CA ASN A 49 -16.67 25.59 14.19
C ASN A 49 -16.84 24.05 14.19
N GLU A 50 -15.85 23.34 13.64
CA GLU A 50 -15.83 21.88 13.57
C GLU A 50 -15.80 21.22 14.95
N ASP A 51 -15.13 21.84 15.94
CA ASP A 51 -15.00 21.29 17.30
C ASP A 51 -16.35 21.27 18.03
N GLU A 52 -17.12 22.36 17.96
CA GLU A 52 -18.47 22.45 18.54
C GLU A 52 -19.43 21.47 17.84
N LEU A 53 -19.37 21.36 16.50
CA LEU A 53 -20.13 20.36 15.75
C LEU A 53 -19.82 18.94 16.22
N GLU A 54 -18.53 18.59 16.31
CA GLU A 54 -18.09 17.26 16.73
C GLU A 54 -18.50 16.98 18.18
N GLN A 55 -18.38 17.96 19.07
CA GLN A 55 -18.82 17.86 20.45
C GLN A 55 -20.34 17.59 20.54
N GLN A 56 -21.17 18.40 19.89
CA GLN A 56 -22.63 18.28 19.97
C GLN A 56 -23.17 16.98 19.35
N LEU A 57 -22.53 16.46 18.30
CA LEU A 57 -22.84 15.14 17.73
C LEU A 57 -22.59 13.99 18.74
N GLN A 58 -21.76 14.21 19.76
CA GLN A 58 -21.47 13.22 20.80
C GLN A 58 -22.30 13.42 22.07
N THR A 59 -22.80 14.64 22.27
CA THR A 59 -23.61 15.01 23.41
C THR A 59 -24.94 14.23 23.39
N ASP A 60 -25.33 13.77 24.57
CA ASP A 60 -26.62 13.12 24.79
C ASP A 60 -27.78 14.03 24.39
N ALA A 61 -28.86 13.47 23.85
CA ALA A 61 -29.96 14.24 23.28
C ALA A 61 -30.54 15.31 24.21
N GLY A 62 -30.56 15.07 25.54
CA GLY A 62 -31.04 16.02 26.54
C GLY A 62 -30.04 17.10 26.98
N GLU A 63 -28.76 16.99 26.58
CA GLU A 63 -27.69 17.92 26.95
C GLU A 63 -27.23 18.79 25.78
N ARG A 64 -27.80 18.59 24.59
CA ARG A 64 -27.47 19.40 23.41
C ARG A 64 -27.92 20.84 23.61
N THR A 65 -27.12 21.77 23.11
CA THR A 65 -27.31 23.22 23.29
C THR A 65 -27.89 23.92 22.06
N CYS A 66 -28.12 23.17 20.98
CA CYS A 66 -28.60 23.68 19.70
C CYS A 66 -29.52 22.66 19.01
N ASP A 67 -30.29 23.13 18.03
CA ASP A 67 -31.26 22.33 17.27
C ASP A 67 -30.59 21.50 16.18
N GLY A 68 -29.42 21.94 15.70
CA GLY A 68 -28.76 21.35 14.55
C GLY A 68 -27.59 22.18 14.02
N PHE A 69 -27.09 21.79 12.84
CA PHE A 69 -25.99 22.48 12.15
C PHE A 69 -26.22 22.53 10.65
N LYS A 70 -25.75 23.62 10.04
CA LYS A 70 -25.52 23.72 8.59
C LYS A 70 -24.02 23.72 8.34
N ILE A 71 -23.57 22.88 7.40
CA ILE A 71 -22.16 22.63 7.11
C ILE A 71 -21.93 22.88 5.63
N HIS A 72 -20.97 23.72 5.27
CA HIS A 72 -20.56 23.90 3.88
C HIS A 72 -19.29 23.08 3.63
N PHE A 73 -19.29 22.34 2.53
CA PHE A 73 -18.21 21.45 2.13
C PHE A 73 -17.62 21.85 0.80
N LYS A 74 -16.31 21.63 0.70
CA LYS A 74 -15.57 21.56 -0.56
C LYS A 74 -14.98 20.15 -0.71
N MET A 75 -15.57 19.40 -1.61
CA MET A 75 -15.20 18.02 -1.93
C MET A 75 -14.12 18.04 -3.02
N LEU A 76 -12.88 17.79 -2.61
CA LEU A 76 -11.75 17.73 -3.54
C LEU A 76 -11.91 16.52 -4.46
N THR A 77 -11.80 16.70 -5.77
CA THR A 77 -12.01 15.61 -6.75
C THR A 77 -10.68 14.99 -7.21
N LYS A 78 -10.69 13.72 -7.64
CA LYS A 78 -9.49 13.06 -8.20
C LYS A 78 -9.30 13.23 -9.70
N LYS A 79 -10.39 13.40 -10.45
CA LYS A 79 -10.41 13.38 -11.92
C LYS A 79 -11.09 14.58 -12.56
N MET A 80 -11.91 15.30 -11.81
CA MET A 80 -12.67 16.44 -12.35
C MET A 80 -11.80 17.70 -12.30
N SER A 81 -12.04 18.59 -13.26
CA SER A 81 -11.36 19.88 -13.36
C SER A 81 -11.72 20.81 -12.21
N THR A 82 -12.95 20.69 -11.68
CA THR A 82 -13.44 21.48 -10.54
C THR A 82 -13.67 20.62 -9.31
N ASN A 83 -13.61 21.27 -8.14
CA ASN A 83 -14.04 20.70 -6.87
C ASN A 83 -15.56 20.81 -6.75
N ILE A 84 -16.18 19.92 -5.99
CA ILE A 84 -17.64 19.91 -5.81
C ILE A 84 -17.98 20.61 -4.51
N LEU A 85 -18.95 21.51 -4.53
CA LEU A 85 -19.48 22.13 -3.33
C LEU A 85 -20.69 21.35 -2.84
N ALA A 86 -20.86 21.24 -1.53
CA ALA A 86 -22.01 20.57 -0.94
C ALA A 86 -22.40 21.20 0.39
N ASN A 87 -23.66 21.01 0.80
CA ASN A 87 -24.21 21.50 2.06
C ASN A 87 -24.74 20.33 2.88
N GLY A 88 -24.25 20.17 4.10
CA GLY A 88 -24.78 19.25 5.09
C GLY A 88 -25.76 19.94 6.03
N VAL A 89 -26.84 19.26 6.40
CA VAL A 89 -27.77 19.73 7.42
C VAL A 89 -27.91 18.62 8.47
N VAL A 90 -27.63 18.95 9.72
CA VAL A 90 -27.82 18.10 10.89
C VAL A 90 -29.03 18.61 11.64
N GLU A 91 -30.02 17.76 11.88
CA GLU A 91 -31.23 18.09 12.64
C GLU A 91 -31.38 17.12 13.82
N PHE A 92 -31.11 17.60 15.03
CA PHE A 92 -31.10 16.72 16.22
C PHE A 92 -32.49 16.22 16.59
N VAL A 93 -33.50 17.09 16.51
CA VAL A 93 -34.89 16.77 16.89
C VAL A 93 -35.48 15.68 15.99
N GLN A 94 -35.21 15.75 14.68
CA GLN A 94 -35.72 14.78 13.71
C GLN A 94 -34.82 13.54 13.56
N GLN A 95 -33.68 13.51 14.25
CA GLN A 95 -32.62 12.52 14.08
C GLN A 95 -32.25 12.33 12.61
N ARG A 96 -32.01 13.45 11.92
CA ARG A 96 -31.87 13.51 10.47
C ARG A 96 -30.57 14.20 10.05
N TYR A 97 -29.96 13.69 9.00
CA TYR A 97 -28.85 14.32 8.29
C TYR A 97 -29.15 14.38 6.80
N GLU A 98 -28.97 15.54 6.18
CA GLU A 98 -29.10 15.74 4.74
C GLU A 98 -27.78 16.21 4.14
N CYS A 99 -27.53 15.85 2.89
CA CYS A 99 -26.39 16.33 2.11
C CYS A 99 -26.85 16.70 0.70
N HIS A 100 -26.63 17.95 0.33
CA HIS A 100 -27.03 18.54 -0.95
C HIS A 100 -25.81 18.97 -1.75
N PHE A 101 -25.67 18.50 -2.98
CA PHE A 101 -24.57 18.88 -3.86
C PHE A 101 -24.96 20.07 -4.74
N VAL A 102 -24.11 21.10 -4.75
CA VAL A 102 -24.35 22.33 -5.51
C VAL A 102 -23.89 22.12 -6.96
N ASP A 103 -24.81 22.29 -7.91
CA ASP A 103 -24.57 22.24 -9.36
C ASP A 103 -23.85 20.96 -9.86
N ALA A 104 -24.00 19.84 -9.14
CA ALA A 104 -23.28 18.60 -9.42
C ALA A 104 -24.22 17.49 -9.90
N GLN A 105 -24.62 17.53 -11.17
CA GLN A 105 -25.56 16.56 -11.80
C GLN A 105 -25.15 15.07 -11.69
N SER A 106 -23.90 14.78 -11.34
CA SER A 106 -23.39 13.41 -11.18
C SER A 106 -23.41 12.90 -9.74
N PHE A 107 -23.95 13.69 -8.82
CA PHE A 107 -24.09 13.38 -7.40
C PHE A 107 -25.54 13.59 -7.00
N ASP A 108 -26.10 12.61 -6.31
CA ASP A 108 -27.47 12.69 -5.82
C ASP A 108 -27.49 13.16 -4.39
N ASP A 109 -28.31 14.16 -4.14
CA ASP A 109 -28.65 14.59 -2.79
C ASP A 109 -29.27 13.41 -2.03
N PHE A 110 -28.93 13.30 -0.76
CA PHE A 110 -29.41 12.22 0.08
C PHE A 110 -29.73 12.68 1.50
N ALA A 111 -30.63 11.95 2.14
CA ALA A 111 -30.96 12.11 3.54
C ALA A 111 -30.88 10.78 4.27
N VAL A 112 -30.50 10.84 5.54
CA VAL A 112 -30.39 9.72 6.45
C VAL A 112 -31.18 10.08 7.70
N GLN A 113 -32.07 9.19 8.15
CA GLN A 113 -32.90 9.42 9.32
C GLN A 113 -32.96 8.18 10.20
N LEU A 114 -32.95 8.38 11.53
CA LEU A 114 -33.20 7.32 12.50
C LEU A 114 -34.67 7.34 12.92
N ASN A 115 -35.43 6.29 12.60
CA ASN A 115 -36.84 6.17 12.98
C ASN A 115 -37.03 4.93 13.85
N GLY A 116 -37.25 5.11 15.16
CA GLY A 116 -37.48 3.97 16.07
C GLY A 116 -36.32 2.97 16.08
N GLY A 117 -35.09 3.47 15.90
CA GLY A 117 -33.84 2.70 15.80
C GLY A 117 -33.61 1.99 14.46
N GLU A 118 -34.47 2.21 13.46
CA GLU A 118 -34.24 1.80 12.07
C GLU A 118 -33.61 2.94 11.27
N LEU A 119 -32.52 2.64 10.54
CA LEU A 119 -31.86 3.59 9.65
C LEU A 119 -32.56 3.66 8.29
N LYS A 120 -33.14 4.81 7.97
CA LYS A 120 -33.75 5.11 6.67
C LYS A 120 -32.84 6.00 5.84
N VAL A 121 -32.70 5.69 4.55
CA VAL A 121 -31.92 6.46 3.60
C VAL A 121 -32.81 6.82 2.42
N ALA A 122 -32.83 8.08 2.02
CA ALA A 122 -33.55 8.59 0.87
C ALA A 122 -32.61 9.34 -0.08
N THR A 123 -32.94 9.33 -1.37
CA THR A 123 -32.29 10.17 -2.39
C THR A 123 -33.34 11.06 -3.03
N PHE A 124 -33.01 12.32 -3.30
CA PHE A 124 -33.99 13.33 -3.71
C PHE A 124 -34.21 13.40 -5.24
N ASN A 125 -33.27 12.92 -6.04
CA ASN A 125 -33.40 12.86 -7.50
C ASN A 125 -34.05 11.53 -7.95
N GLN A 126 -35.35 11.37 -7.72
CA GLN A 126 -36.12 10.24 -8.27
C GLN A 126 -36.76 10.65 -9.61
N SER A 127 -36.24 10.16 -10.73
CA SER A 127 -37.02 10.07 -11.96
C SER A 127 -38.12 9.01 -11.74
N ASN A 128 -39.37 9.35 -12.05
CA ASN A 128 -40.60 8.54 -11.82
C ASN A 128 -40.68 7.19 -12.57
N ASP A 129 -39.56 6.63 -13.03
CA ASP A 129 -39.55 5.34 -13.72
C ASP A 129 -39.49 4.18 -12.73
N LYS A 130 -40.30 3.15 -13.00
CA LYS A 130 -40.48 1.94 -12.17
C LYS A 130 -39.25 1.02 -12.08
N GLU A 131 -38.08 1.47 -12.54
CA GLU A 131 -36.80 0.79 -12.36
C GLU A 131 -36.05 1.37 -11.15
N ILE A 132 -35.41 0.51 -10.35
CA ILE A 132 -34.58 0.95 -9.23
C ILE A 132 -33.43 1.80 -9.77
N SER A 133 -33.52 3.12 -9.56
CA SER A 133 -32.52 4.07 -10.05
C SER A 133 -31.12 3.75 -9.48
N PRO A 134 -30.03 4.06 -10.20
CA PRO A 134 -28.66 3.92 -9.69
C PRO A 134 -28.45 4.57 -8.31
N SER A 135 -29.14 5.68 -8.05
CA SER A 135 -29.14 6.43 -6.79
C SER A 135 -29.75 5.63 -5.63
N SER A 136 -30.88 4.96 -5.88
CA SER A 136 -31.51 4.05 -4.90
C SER A 136 -30.63 2.84 -4.61
N ARG A 137 -29.94 2.29 -5.62
CA ARG A 137 -28.96 1.21 -5.40
C ARG A 137 -27.76 1.67 -4.57
N TRP A 138 -27.24 2.87 -4.82
CA TRP A 138 -26.14 3.41 -4.00
C TRP A 138 -26.58 3.62 -2.54
N ALA A 139 -27.77 4.16 -2.31
CA ALA A 139 -28.32 4.36 -0.97
C ALA A 139 -28.43 3.04 -0.19
N GLU A 140 -29.04 2.01 -0.78
CA GLU A 140 -29.30 0.72 -0.11
C GLU A 140 -28.05 -0.17 -0.02
N PHE A 141 -27.19 -0.21 -1.04
CA PHE A 141 -26.07 -1.16 -1.10
C PHE A 141 -24.71 -0.55 -0.74
N VAL A 142 -24.58 0.77 -0.63
CA VAL A 142 -23.31 1.45 -0.31
C VAL A 142 -23.44 2.29 0.96
N LEU A 143 -24.35 3.28 0.98
CA LEU A 143 -24.45 4.22 2.10
C LEU A 143 -24.97 3.53 3.38
N LYS A 144 -26.12 2.85 3.30
CA LYS A 144 -26.76 2.20 4.45
C LYS A 144 -25.85 1.14 5.12
N PRO A 145 -25.21 0.21 4.40
CA PRO A 145 -24.29 -0.75 5.02
C PRO A 145 -23.05 -0.10 5.63
N LYS A 146 -22.57 1.01 5.05
CA LYS A 146 -21.42 1.75 5.60
C LYS A 146 -21.76 2.50 6.87
N LEU A 147 -22.91 3.15 6.92
CA LEU A 147 -23.40 3.80 8.13
C LEU A 147 -23.59 2.80 9.27
N HIS A 148 -24.17 1.64 8.97
CA HIS A 148 -24.30 0.56 9.95
C HIS A 148 -22.95 0.05 10.48
N ASN A 149 -21.95 -0.07 9.60
CA ASN A 149 -20.60 -0.43 10.02
C ASN A 149 -19.96 0.66 10.91
N TRP A 150 -20.14 1.93 10.54
CA TRP A 150 -19.62 3.07 11.30
C TRP A 150 -20.33 3.27 12.64
N SER A 151 -21.63 2.97 12.74
CA SER A 151 -22.40 3.07 13.98
C SER A 151 -21.95 2.07 15.04
N GLN A 152 -21.31 0.97 14.62
CA GLN A 152 -20.73 -0.06 15.49
C GLN A 152 -19.23 0.12 15.74
N SER A 153 -18.59 1.09 15.08
CA SER A 153 -17.16 1.29 15.19
C SER A 153 -16.80 1.78 16.59
N LYS A 154 -15.74 1.22 17.17
CA LYS A 154 -15.12 1.84 18.35
C LYS A 154 -14.47 3.13 17.89
N ARG A 155 -14.65 4.19 18.68
CA ARG A 155 -14.01 5.48 18.43
C ARG A 155 -12.50 5.27 18.49
N GLU A 156 -11.83 5.31 17.33
CA GLU A 156 -10.37 5.31 17.29
C GLU A 156 -9.88 6.69 17.74
N GLU A 157 -9.38 6.77 18.96
CA GLU A 157 -8.57 7.91 19.38
C GLU A 157 -7.32 7.97 18.48
N ALA A 158 -7.20 9.07 17.72
CA ALA A 158 -6.00 9.45 16.98
C ALA A 158 -5.51 8.51 15.86
N ALA A 159 -6.40 8.05 14.97
CA ALA A 159 -5.93 7.63 13.64
C ALA A 159 -5.27 8.81 12.93
N GLN A 160 -3.96 8.74 12.69
CA GLN A 160 -3.21 9.81 12.01
C GLN A 160 -3.84 10.11 10.64
N LYS A 161 -4.40 11.33 10.50
CA LYS A 161 -4.98 11.82 9.26
C LYS A 161 -3.91 11.80 8.16
N SER A 162 -4.29 11.39 6.96
CA SER A 162 -3.38 11.44 5.81
C SER A 162 -3.09 12.89 5.41
N LEU A 163 -1.84 13.16 5.03
CA LEU A 163 -1.38 14.48 4.55
C LEU A 163 -1.54 15.58 5.63
N HIS A 164 -1.39 15.24 6.90
CA HIS A 164 -1.65 16.21 7.98
C HIS A 164 -0.55 17.26 8.13
N LEU A 165 0.61 17.08 7.47
CA LEU A 165 1.65 18.10 7.42
C LEU A 165 1.43 19.10 6.28
N LEU A 166 0.43 18.89 5.43
CA LEU A 166 0.21 19.64 4.21
C LEU A 166 -1.12 20.40 4.22
N ASP A 167 -1.17 21.44 3.41
CA ASP A 167 -2.43 21.92 2.84
C ASP A 167 -2.91 20.89 1.80
N VAL A 168 -3.99 20.18 2.15
CA VAL A 168 -4.53 19.07 1.35
C VAL A 168 -5.09 19.54 0.01
N GLU A 169 -5.58 20.79 -0.06
CA GLU A 169 -6.06 21.37 -1.30
C GLU A 169 -4.90 21.67 -2.24
N LYS A 170 -3.88 22.40 -1.77
CA LYS A 170 -2.67 22.69 -2.55
C LYS A 170 -2.02 21.42 -3.09
N TYR A 171 -1.91 20.39 -2.25
CA TYR A 171 -1.40 19.08 -2.66
C TYR A 171 -2.23 18.47 -3.79
N ASN A 172 -3.56 18.44 -3.66
CA ASN A 172 -4.43 17.80 -4.64
C ASN A 172 -4.38 18.52 -6.00
N ASP A 173 -4.37 19.85 -5.97
CA ASP A 173 -4.30 20.66 -7.18
C ASP A 173 -2.95 20.50 -7.88
N LEU A 174 -1.84 20.56 -7.14
CA LEU A 174 -0.52 20.31 -7.69
C LEU A 174 -0.40 18.89 -8.25
N TYR A 175 -0.91 17.87 -7.54
CA TYR A 175 -0.88 16.50 -8.05
C TYR A 175 -1.65 16.35 -9.37
N LYS A 176 -2.81 17.01 -9.53
CA LYS A 176 -3.54 17.04 -10.80
C LYS A 176 -2.72 17.71 -11.90
N GLN A 177 -2.09 18.84 -11.61
CA GLN A 177 -1.25 19.57 -12.56
C GLN A 177 -0.06 18.71 -13.01
N LEU A 178 0.65 18.08 -12.08
CA LEU A 178 1.77 17.19 -12.38
C LEU A 178 1.34 16.00 -13.24
N LYS A 179 0.17 15.40 -12.95
CA LYS A 179 -0.39 14.34 -13.80
C LYS A 179 -0.66 14.83 -15.20
N GLN A 180 -1.33 15.97 -15.35
CA GLN A 180 -1.65 16.53 -16.66
C GLN A 180 -0.38 16.87 -17.46
N LYS A 181 0.65 17.40 -16.80
CA LYS A 181 1.90 17.82 -17.41
C LYS A 181 2.81 16.65 -17.82
N HIS A 182 2.92 15.62 -16.98
CA HIS A 182 3.97 14.60 -17.12
C HIS A 182 3.47 13.21 -17.52
N SER A 183 2.22 12.84 -17.27
CA SER A 183 1.84 11.43 -17.36
C SER A 183 1.99 10.82 -18.76
N GLN A 184 1.67 11.60 -19.80
CA GLN A 184 1.70 11.11 -21.18
C GLN A 184 3.14 10.86 -21.66
N SER A 185 4.04 11.83 -21.48
CA SER A 185 5.45 11.69 -21.86
C SER A 185 6.15 10.58 -21.07
N LEU A 186 5.86 10.47 -19.76
CA LEU A 186 6.42 9.41 -18.93
C LEU A 186 5.95 8.02 -19.35
N LEU A 187 4.69 7.86 -19.78
CA LEU A 187 4.17 6.60 -20.31
C LEU A 187 4.90 6.18 -21.58
N GLU A 188 5.16 7.11 -22.48
CA GLU A 188 5.94 6.88 -23.70
C GLU A 188 7.36 6.46 -23.37
N LEU A 189 8.05 7.18 -22.48
CA LEU A 189 9.40 6.81 -22.01
C LEU A 189 9.44 5.40 -21.40
N TRP A 190 8.43 5.04 -20.59
CA TRP A 190 8.35 3.71 -19.98
C TRP A 190 8.18 2.59 -21.02
N GLN A 191 7.36 2.83 -22.03
CA GLN A 191 7.14 1.91 -23.14
C GLN A 191 8.42 1.75 -23.97
N THR A 192 9.09 2.86 -24.30
CA THR A 192 10.36 2.85 -25.03
C THR A 192 11.47 2.14 -24.26
N ALA A 193 11.55 2.33 -22.94
CA ALA A 193 12.52 1.63 -22.09
C ALA A 193 12.28 0.12 -21.99
N ASN A 194 11.07 -0.35 -22.34
CA ASN A 194 10.62 -1.72 -22.13
C ASN A 194 10.91 -2.19 -20.68
N GLU A 195 10.48 -1.38 -19.72
CA GLU A 195 10.54 -1.73 -18.31
C GLU A 195 9.53 -2.83 -17.97
N SER A 196 9.92 -3.74 -17.08
CA SER A 196 9.06 -4.83 -16.62
C SER A 196 8.06 -4.39 -15.54
N THR A 197 8.19 -3.16 -15.04
CA THR A 197 7.36 -2.59 -13.99
C THR A 197 6.08 -1.97 -14.55
N ASP A 198 5.00 -1.96 -13.76
CA ASP A 198 3.75 -1.31 -14.14
C ASP A 198 3.91 0.21 -14.19
N PRO A 199 3.90 0.85 -15.38
CA PRO A 199 4.15 2.28 -15.51
C PRO A 199 3.14 3.12 -14.73
N LEU A 200 1.86 2.73 -14.71
CA LEU A 200 0.81 3.53 -14.06
C LEU A 200 1.03 3.59 -12.55
N LYS A 201 1.49 2.49 -11.95
CA LYS A 201 1.80 2.47 -10.52
C LYS A 201 2.96 3.43 -10.21
N PHE A 202 4.09 3.29 -10.88
CA PHE A 202 5.31 4.06 -10.57
C PHE A 202 5.16 5.54 -10.92
N ILE A 203 4.59 5.86 -12.08
CA ILE A 203 4.36 7.24 -12.51
C ILE A 203 3.47 7.98 -11.52
N TYR A 204 2.30 7.41 -11.17
CA TYR A 204 1.37 8.10 -10.29
C TYR A 204 1.81 8.11 -8.82
N GLU A 205 2.68 7.19 -8.40
CA GLU A 205 3.33 7.18 -7.09
C GLU A 205 4.35 8.31 -6.98
N ASP A 206 5.30 8.41 -7.91
CA ASP A 206 6.34 9.44 -7.87
C ASP A 206 5.79 10.84 -8.14
N LEU A 207 4.78 11.00 -9.00
CA LEU A 207 4.10 12.30 -9.16
C LEU A 207 3.40 12.74 -7.87
N ALA A 208 2.86 11.80 -7.08
CA ALA A 208 2.25 12.11 -5.80
C ALA A 208 3.30 12.43 -4.73
N ILE A 209 4.45 11.75 -4.74
CA ILE A 209 5.58 12.08 -3.86
C ILE A 209 6.17 13.45 -4.21
N ALA A 210 6.33 13.78 -5.50
CA ALA A 210 6.75 15.09 -5.95
C ALA A 210 5.79 16.19 -5.49
N ALA A 211 4.48 16.01 -5.70
CA ALA A 211 3.46 16.95 -5.19
C ALA A 211 3.53 17.09 -3.66
N TYR A 212 3.77 16.00 -2.94
CA TYR A 212 3.92 16.01 -1.49
C TYR A 212 5.12 16.86 -1.07
N LEU A 213 6.29 16.63 -1.64
CA LEU A 213 7.53 17.34 -1.31
C LEU A 213 7.43 18.83 -1.61
N ILE A 214 6.96 19.19 -2.80
CA ILE A 214 6.79 20.60 -3.21
C ILE A 214 5.82 21.32 -2.27
N THR A 215 4.69 20.70 -1.96
CA THR A 215 3.71 21.28 -1.02
C THR A 215 4.30 21.39 0.38
N LEU A 216 5.03 20.37 0.84
CA LEU A 216 5.68 20.37 2.15
C LEU A 216 6.68 21.54 2.26
N TRP A 217 7.55 21.69 1.27
CA TRP A 217 8.55 22.75 1.23
C TRP A 217 7.92 24.13 1.29
N SER A 218 6.85 24.35 0.50
CA SER A 218 6.10 25.60 0.51
C SER A 218 5.43 25.86 1.87
N CYS A 219 4.72 24.86 2.43
CA CYS A 219 4.01 24.99 3.70
C CYS A 219 4.95 25.22 4.90
N THR A 220 6.17 24.69 4.84
CA THR A 220 7.14 24.76 5.94
C THR A 220 8.25 25.78 5.72
N GLN A 221 8.23 26.50 4.59
CA GLN A 221 9.27 27.46 4.17
C GLN A 221 10.66 26.82 4.18
N SER A 222 10.75 25.58 3.68
CA SER A 222 11.96 24.76 3.70
C SER A 222 12.40 24.36 2.29
N GLU A 223 12.10 25.20 1.29
CA GLU A 223 12.50 24.98 -0.09
C GLU A 223 14.01 24.70 -0.21
N PRO A 224 14.41 23.62 -0.89
CA PRO A 224 15.81 23.24 -0.99
C PRO A 224 16.57 24.21 -1.90
N THR A 225 17.77 24.59 -1.49
CA THR A 225 18.79 25.12 -2.43
C THR A 225 19.19 24.03 -3.42
N GLY A 226 19.23 22.78 -2.95
CA GLY A 226 19.42 21.61 -3.78
C GLY A 226 19.13 20.30 -3.02
N PHE A 227 18.60 19.30 -3.72
CA PHE A 227 18.30 18.01 -3.12
C PHE A 227 19.14 16.87 -3.72
N ALA A 228 19.36 15.82 -2.92
CA ALA A 228 19.92 14.55 -3.38
C ALA A 228 18.98 13.38 -3.01
N ASP A 229 18.54 12.62 -4.01
CA ASP A 229 17.76 11.38 -3.83
C ASP A 229 18.70 10.18 -3.79
N LEU A 230 18.79 9.53 -2.64
CA LEU A 230 19.72 8.43 -2.37
C LEU A 230 19.00 7.10 -2.51
N GLY A 231 19.43 6.29 -3.49
CA GLY A 231 18.69 5.11 -3.95
C GLY A 231 17.57 5.47 -4.91
N CYS A 232 17.82 6.41 -5.83
CA CYS A 232 16.80 7.01 -6.70
C CYS A 232 16.19 6.05 -7.75
N GLY A 233 16.74 4.84 -7.90
CA GLY A 233 16.20 3.81 -8.77
C GLY A 233 16.06 4.27 -10.22
N ASN A 234 14.83 4.35 -10.72
CA ASN A 234 14.55 4.76 -12.09
C ASN A 234 14.78 6.25 -12.37
N GLY A 235 15.10 7.06 -11.33
CA GLY A 235 15.37 8.49 -11.46
C GLY A 235 14.15 9.37 -11.74
N LEU A 236 12.93 8.82 -11.69
CA LEU A 236 11.71 9.54 -12.07
C LEU A 236 11.41 10.72 -11.13
N LEU A 237 11.53 10.52 -9.81
CA LEU A 237 11.30 11.60 -8.86
C LEU A 237 12.27 12.77 -9.09
N VAL A 238 13.55 12.47 -9.37
CA VAL A 238 14.58 13.46 -9.71
C VAL A 238 14.25 14.18 -11.02
N TYR A 239 13.79 13.46 -12.04
CA TYR A 239 13.33 14.03 -13.31
C TYR A 239 12.20 15.04 -13.09
N VAL A 240 11.14 14.62 -12.40
CA VAL A 240 9.94 15.45 -12.16
C VAL A 240 10.31 16.70 -11.37
N LEU A 241 11.04 16.57 -10.26
CA LEU A 241 11.41 17.71 -9.43
C LEU A 241 12.30 18.71 -10.18
N ASN A 242 13.27 18.23 -10.98
CA ASN A 242 14.07 19.12 -11.85
C ASN A 242 13.22 19.82 -12.92
N ALA A 243 12.24 19.13 -13.51
CA ALA A 243 11.31 19.73 -14.48
C ALA A 243 10.33 20.74 -13.86
N GLU A 244 10.13 20.68 -12.54
CA GLU A 244 9.41 21.69 -11.75
C GLU A 244 10.32 22.81 -11.20
N GLY A 245 11.60 22.83 -11.58
CA GLY A 245 12.54 23.91 -11.24
C GLY A 245 13.38 23.66 -9.98
N TYR A 246 13.26 22.51 -9.33
CA TYR A 246 14.08 22.16 -8.16
C TYR A 246 15.38 21.51 -8.58
N LYS A 247 16.52 22.14 -8.24
CA LYS A 247 17.84 21.58 -8.52
C LYS A 247 18.07 20.32 -7.68
N GLY A 248 18.29 19.18 -8.31
CA GLY A 248 18.71 18.01 -7.55
C GLY A 248 19.27 16.85 -8.35
N TYR A 249 19.83 15.90 -7.62
CA TYR A 249 20.66 14.81 -8.13
C TYR A 249 20.16 13.48 -7.61
N GLY A 250 20.27 12.45 -8.44
CA GLY A 250 19.92 11.08 -8.06
C GLY A 250 21.16 10.20 -7.97
N TYR A 251 21.26 9.43 -6.90
CA TYR A 251 22.32 8.44 -6.71
C TYR A 251 21.69 7.05 -6.65
N ASP A 252 22.12 6.14 -7.50
CA ASP A 252 21.76 4.73 -7.39
C ASP A 252 22.98 3.87 -7.69
N VAL A 253 23.06 2.70 -7.07
CA VAL A 253 24.16 1.74 -7.33
C VAL A 253 24.21 1.30 -8.79
N ARG A 254 23.08 1.40 -9.50
CA ARG A 254 22.96 1.00 -10.90
C ARG A 254 22.16 2.00 -11.72
N GLN A 255 22.62 2.19 -12.95
CA GLN A 255 21.83 2.90 -13.95
C GLN A 255 20.62 2.05 -14.37
N ARG A 256 19.42 2.66 -14.41
CA ARG A 256 18.21 2.03 -14.95
C ARG A 256 18.01 2.40 -16.42
N LYS A 257 17.21 1.60 -17.15
CA LYS A 257 16.99 1.81 -18.59
C LYS A 257 16.39 3.18 -18.89
N LEU A 258 15.52 3.68 -18.00
CA LEU A 258 14.94 5.02 -18.16
C LEU A 258 15.96 6.15 -18.20
N TRP A 259 17.11 6.01 -17.53
CA TRP A 259 18.06 7.12 -17.39
C TRP A 259 18.57 7.61 -18.75
N SER A 260 18.76 6.71 -19.72
CA SER A 260 19.23 7.07 -21.06
C SER A 260 18.18 7.78 -21.91
N LEU A 261 16.89 7.71 -21.52
CA LEU A 261 15.77 8.30 -22.25
C LEU A 261 15.33 9.65 -21.69
N TYR A 262 15.76 10.02 -20.47
CA TYR A 262 15.50 11.36 -19.96
C TYR A 262 16.29 12.43 -20.74
N PRO A 263 15.81 13.68 -20.77
CA PRO A 263 16.56 14.82 -21.29
C PRO A 263 17.92 14.97 -20.62
N ASP A 264 18.90 15.55 -21.33
CA ASP A 264 20.28 15.68 -20.86
C ASP A 264 20.38 16.46 -19.54
N GLU A 265 19.48 17.42 -19.31
CA GLU A 265 19.37 18.20 -18.07
C GLU A 265 19.09 17.33 -16.84
N THR A 266 18.45 16.18 -17.02
CA THR A 266 18.22 15.19 -15.95
C THR A 266 19.25 14.08 -15.99
N LYS A 267 19.57 13.56 -17.18
CA LYS A 267 20.51 12.45 -17.36
C LYS A 267 21.88 12.73 -16.74
N THR A 268 22.38 13.96 -16.89
CA THR A 268 23.66 14.40 -16.28
C THR A 268 23.61 14.55 -14.76
N LYS A 269 22.43 14.53 -14.16
CA LYS A 269 22.19 14.63 -12.71
C LYS A 269 21.88 13.27 -12.06
N LEU A 270 21.81 12.20 -12.84
CA LEU A 270 21.63 10.83 -12.36
C LEU A 270 22.97 10.11 -12.37
N ILE A 271 23.40 9.63 -11.20
CA ILE A 271 24.77 9.18 -10.97
C ILE A 271 24.77 7.74 -10.50
N GLU A 272 25.38 6.88 -11.32
CA GLU A 272 25.57 5.47 -11.01
C GLU A 272 26.74 5.32 -10.02
N ARG A 273 26.41 5.22 -8.73
CA ARG A 273 27.39 5.10 -7.64
C ARG A 273 26.77 4.53 -6.37
N THR A 274 27.52 3.67 -5.71
CA THR A 274 27.19 3.18 -4.37
C THR A 274 27.26 4.33 -3.35
N VAL A 275 26.18 4.54 -2.62
CA VAL A 275 26.14 5.45 -1.48
C VAL A 275 26.68 4.71 -0.26
N GLU A 276 28.00 4.73 -0.06
CA GLU A 276 28.62 4.12 1.11
C GLU A 276 28.46 4.99 2.36
N PRO A 277 27.64 4.64 3.36
CA PRO A 277 27.18 5.60 4.35
C PRO A 277 28.29 6.29 5.17
N ASN A 278 29.42 5.62 5.38
CA ASN A 278 30.53 6.16 6.17
C ASN A 278 31.44 7.11 5.37
N SER A 279 31.57 6.91 4.07
CA SER A 279 32.47 7.70 3.20
C SER A 279 31.72 8.64 2.26
N PHE A 280 30.40 8.48 2.10
CA PHE A 280 29.60 9.27 1.16
C PHE A 280 29.72 10.77 1.44
N ARG A 281 29.92 11.53 0.37
CA ARG A 281 29.90 12.99 0.35
C ARG A 281 29.12 13.43 -0.89
N CYS A 282 28.31 14.48 -0.75
CA CYS A 282 27.71 15.14 -1.90
C CYS A 282 28.81 15.86 -2.68
N GLU A 283 28.92 15.57 -3.98
CA GLU A 283 29.90 16.22 -4.86
C GLU A 283 29.45 17.60 -5.33
N PHE A 284 28.18 17.93 -5.10
CA PHE A 284 27.59 19.19 -5.53
C PHE A 284 27.39 20.09 -4.31
N ASP A 285 27.85 21.33 -4.45
CA ASP A 285 27.61 22.35 -3.44
C ASP A 285 26.15 22.77 -3.38
N GLY A 286 25.72 23.17 -2.17
CA GLY A 286 24.37 23.67 -1.93
C GLY A 286 23.30 22.59 -1.78
N ILE A 287 23.68 21.32 -1.56
CA ILE A 287 22.72 20.27 -1.16
C ILE A 287 22.38 20.45 0.31
N ASP A 288 21.12 20.77 0.58
CA ASP A 288 20.55 20.98 1.91
C ASP A 288 19.36 20.05 2.20
N TRP A 289 19.01 19.18 1.25
CA TRP A 289 17.95 18.19 1.37
C TRP A 289 18.36 16.80 0.89
N LEU A 290 18.03 15.79 1.68
CA LEU A 290 18.13 14.38 1.28
C LEU A 290 16.75 13.74 1.12
N ILE A 291 16.58 12.98 0.05
CA ILE A 291 15.39 12.19 -0.23
C ILE A 291 15.80 10.72 -0.19
N GLY A 292 15.01 9.90 0.49
CA GLY A 292 15.09 8.44 0.41
C GLY A 292 13.73 7.89 0.07
N ASN A 293 13.40 7.88 -1.22
CA ASN A 293 12.17 7.28 -1.72
C ASN A 293 12.39 5.78 -1.93
N HIS A 294 11.90 4.95 -1.01
CA HIS A 294 12.04 3.50 -1.11
C HIS A 294 13.50 3.03 -1.22
N SER A 295 14.40 3.70 -0.49
CA SER A 295 15.86 3.56 -0.58
C SER A 295 16.44 2.29 0.06
N ASP A 296 15.62 1.24 0.24
CA ASP A 296 16.04 -0.09 0.70
C ASP A 296 17.01 -0.08 1.91
N GLU A 297 18.20 -0.67 1.79
CA GLU A 297 19.24 -0.75 2.83
C GLU A 297 19.71 0.63 3.35
N LEU A 298 19.53 1.70 2.56
CA LEU A 298 19.87 3.06 2.94
C LEU A 298 18.80 3.73 3.80
N SER A 299 17.59 3.17 3.91
CA SER A 299 16.49 3.75 4.69
C SER A 299 16.89 4.15 6.12
N PRO A 300 17.52 3.29 6.95
CA PRO A 300 17.95 3.69 8.29
C PRO A 300 19.16 4.65 8.27
N TRP A 301 19.94 4.69 7.18
CA TRP A 301 21.09 5.58 7.05
C TRP A 301 20.73 7.00 6.66
N LEU A 302 19.56 7.23 6.05
CA LEU A 302 19.19 8.55 5.56
C LEU A 302 19.22 9.64 6.65
N PRO A 303 18.67 9.43 7.87
CA PRO A 303 18.78 10.42 8.94
C PRO A 303 20.22 10.62 9.44
N VAL A 304 21.05 9.57 9.41
CA VAL A 304 22.47 9.65 9.79
C VAL A 304 23.23 10.51 8.79
N LEU A 305 23.02 10.29 7.49
CA LEU A 305 23.63 11.07 6.42
C LEU A 305 23.15 12.53 6.46
N ALA A 306 21.86 12.76 6.69
CA ALA A 306 21.30 14.10 6.84
C ALA A 306 21.94 14.83 8.02
N ALA A 307 22.17 14.14 9.15
CA ALA A 307 22.87 14.68 10.30
C ALA A 307 24.32 15.06 10.01
N ARG A 308 25.07 14.19 9.31
CA ARG A 308 26.47 14.42 8.93
C ARG A 308 26.61 15.58 7.93
N LEU A 309 25.70 15.66 6.97
CA LEU A 309 25.69 16.66 5.89
C LEU A 309 24.92 17.94 6.27
N LYS A 310 24.37 18.02 7.48
CA LYS A 310 23.54 19.15 7.96
C LYS A 310 22.36 19.47 7.04
N CYS A 311 21.74 18.43 6.48
CA CYS A 311 20.59 18.52 5.60
C CYS A 311 19.28 18.27 6.34
N SER A 312 18.18 18.80 5.79
CA SER A 312 16.85 18.25 6.03
C SER A 312 16.68 16.93 5.29
N TYR A 313 15.70 16.11 5.68
CA TYR A 313 15.44 14.88 4.94
C TYR A 313 13.97 14.50 4.85
N PHE A 314 13.64 13.76 3.78
CA PHE A 314 12.41 13.00 3.60
C PHE A 314 12.75 11.52 3.40
N LEU A 315 12.14 10.64 4.19
CA LEU A 315 12.32 9.19 4.10
C LEU A 315 10.97 8.50 3.92
N LEU A 316 10.82 7.74 2.83
CA LEU A 316 9.69 6.84 2.61
C LEU A 316 10.18 5.37 2.62
N PRO A 317 10.26 4.74 3.82
CA PRO A 317 10.81 3.39 3.95
C PRO A 317 9.89 2.33 3.33
N CYS A 318 10.46 1.32 2.68
CA CYS A 318 9.72 0.17 2.11
C CYS A 318 10.20 -1.17 2.67
N CYS A 319 11.51 -1.42 2.58
CA CYS A 319 12.16 -2.68 2.90
C CYS A 319 12.85 -2.60 4.26
N PRO A 320 12.61 -3.57 5.16
CA PRO A 320 13.05 -3.47 6.54
C PRO A 320 14.51 -3.95 6.69
N PHE A 321 15.42 -3.00 6.87
CA PHE A 321 16.86 -3.22 7.06
C PHE A 321 17.39 -2.45 8.28
N GLU A 322 18.44 -2.95 8.89
CA GLU A 322 19.18 -2.26 9.95
C GLU A 322 20.39 -1.53 9.40
N LEU A 323 21.06 -0.70 10.21
CA LEU A 323 22.27 0.04 9.79
C LEU A 323 23.39 -0.89 9.27
N SER A 324 23.45 -2.14 9.73
CA SER A 324 24.41 -3.13 9.23
C SER A 324 24.13 -3.60 7.80
N GLY A 325 22.95 -3.29 7.24
CA GLY A 325 22.43 -3.88 6.01
C GLY A 325 21.78 -5.26 6.20
N ALA A 326 21.73 -5.77 7.44
CA ALA A 326 20.98 -6.98 7.76
C ALA A 326 19.47 -6.73 7.68
N LYS A 327 18.70 -7.79 7.43
CA LYS A 327 17.23 -7.72 7.49
C LYS A 327 16.79 -7.43 8.92
N PHE A 328 15.97 -6.39 9.07
CA PHE A 328 15.43 -5.99 10.35
C PHE A 328 14.61 -7.12 10.97
N GLN A 329 14.96 -7.45 12.21
CA GLN A 329 14.25 -8.44 12.99
C GLN A 329 13.10 -7.77 13.73
N ARG A 330 11.88 -8.27 13.52
CA ARG A 330 10.68 -7.73 14.16
C ARG A 330 10.80 -7.82 15.68
N ARG A 331 10.60 -6.68 16.34
CA ARG A 331 10.73 -6.45 17.78
C ARG A 331 9.37 -6.38 18.46
N ASN A 332 8.32 -5.98 17.74
CA ASN A 332 6.95 -5.90 18.25
C ASN A 332 5.98 -6.70 17.37
N THR A 333 5.40 -7.77 17.94
CA THR A 333 4.46 -8.66 17.24
C THR A 333 3.00 -8.19 17.27
N CYS A 334 2.68 -7.18 18.07
CA CYS A 334 1.33 -6.59 18.16
C CYS A 334 1.02 -5.63 17.00
N ILE A 335 2.04 -5.11 16.31
CA ILE A 335 1.91 -4.20 15.16
C ILE A 335 2.49 -4.83 13.90
N SER A 336 2.11 -4.37 12.71
CA SER A 336 2.67 -4.93 11.47
C SER A 336 4.19 -4.78 11.40
N ALA A 337 4.88 -5.70 10.73
CA ALA A 337 6.34 -5.62 10.56
C ALA A 337 6.80 -4.30 9.91
N TYR A 338 5.94 -3.69 9.08
CA TYR A 338 6.20 -2.38 8.49
C TYR A 338 6.12 -1.23 9.51
N GLN A 339 5.10 -1.25 10.37
CA GLN A 339 4.98 -0.25 11.44
C GLN A 339 6.15 -0.37 12.42
N ASP A 340 6.52 -1.60 12.80
CA ASP A 340 7.65 -1.84 13.68
C ASP A 340 8.98 -1.32 13.08
N PHE A 341 9.20 -1.58 11.78
CA PHE A 341 10.35 -1.02 11.08
C PHE A 341 10.32 0.52 10.99
N THR A 342 9.14 1.11 10.77
CA THR A 342 9.00 2.58 10.73
C THR A 342 9.28 3.20 12.09
N LEU A 343 8.89 2.55 13.19
CA LEU A 343 9.24 2.96 14.55
C LEU A 343 10.76 2.91 14.77
N TYR A 344 11.43 1.87 14.29
CA TYR A 344 12.88 1.79 14.32
C TYR A 344 13.54 2.94 13.55
N ALA A 345 13.14 3.19 12.29
CA ALA A 345 13.69 4.28 11.49
C ALA A 345 13.45 5.66 12.14
N ARG A 346 12.29 5.84 12.80
CA ARG A 346 11.99 7.04 13.58
C ARG A 346 12.92 7.17 14.80
N GLN A 347 13.16 6.09 15.53
CA GLN A 347 14.10 6.09 16.64
C GLN A 347 15.51 6.46 16.19
N VAL A 348 15.98 5.90 15.07
CA VAL A 348 17.29 6.25 14.49
C VAL A 348 17.35 7.76 14.20
N SER A 349 16.32 8.33 13.58
CA SER A 349 16.25 9.77 13.32
C SER A 349 16.30 10.63 14.60
N GLN A 350 15.58 10.23 15.64
CA GLN A 350 15.62 10.92 16.93
C GLN A 350 17.00 10.86 17.59
N GLN A 351 17.67 9.71 17.53
CA GLN A 351 19.06 9.56 18.02
C GLN A 351 20.06 10.36 17.17
N CYS A 352 19.76 10.59 15.89
CA CYS A 352 20.51 11.50 15.03
C CYS A 352 20.26 12.99 15.38
N GLY A 353 19.39 13.28 16.35
CA GLY A 353 19.10 14.63 16.83
C GLY A 353 18.04 15.38 16.04
N PHE A 354 17.13 14.70 15.34
CA PHE A 354 16.02 15.35 14.64
C PHE A 354 14.73 15.37 15.47
N GLU A 355 13.96 16.45 15.31
CA GLU A 355 12.53 16.43 15.60
C GLU A 355 11.82 15.71 14.45
N THR A 356 11.67 14.40 14.59
CA THR A 356 11.12 13.55 13.52
C THR A 356 9.61 13.72 13.40
N LEU A 357 9.18 14.39 12.34
CA LEU A 357 7.80 14.42 11.89
C LEU A 357 7.48 13.13 11.14
N GLN A 358 6.21 12.74 11.14
CA GLN A 358 5.69 11.59 10.41
C GLN A 358 4.45 12.04 9.66
N ASP A 359 4.21 11.53 8.45
CA ASP A 359 2.93 11.72 7.75
C ASP A 359 2.56 10.48 6.93
N ARG A 360 1.27 10.34 6.61
CA ARG A 360 0.73 9.25 5.81
C ARG A 360 0.30 9.74 4.43
N LEU A 361 1.10 9.42 3.42
CA LEU A 361 0.90 9.82 2.03
C LEU A 361 -0.32 9.15 1.38
N LYS A 362 -0.91 9.84 0.39
CA LYS A 362 -1.97 9.32 -0.49
C LYS A 362 -1.37 8.87 -1.84
N ILE A 363 -0.64 7.76 -1.80
CA ILE A 363 0.02 7.11 -2.95
C ILE A 363 -0.54 5.70 -3.21
N PRO A 364 -0.37 5.11 -4.41
CA PRO A 364 -0.80 3.73 -4.73
C PRO A 364 0.12 2.65 -4.12
N SER A 365 0.52 2.81 -2.85
CA SER A 365 1.39 1.91 -2.09
C SER A 365 0.83 1.59 -0.70
N THR A 366 1.15 0.41 -0.20
CA THR A 366 0.90 0.04 1.21
C THR A 366 1.97 0.63 2.14
N LYS A 367 3.12 1.03 1.60
CA LYS A 367 4.27 1.62 2.30
C LYS A 367 4.22 3.14 2.16
N ARG A 368 3.36 3.77 2.95
CA ARG A 368 2.95 5.18 2.78
C ARG A 368 3.20 6.07 3.99
N LEU A 369 3.93 5.58 5.00
CA LEU A 369 4.32 6.39 6.16
C LEU A 369 5.68 6.99 5.87
N ALA A 370 5.76 8.31 5.74
CA ALA A 370 7.00 9.04 5.57
C ALA A 370 7.50 9.61 6.91
N LEU A 371 8.81 9.73 7.04
CA LEU A 371 9.49 10.42 8.13
C LEU A 371 10.20 11.65 7.57
N ILE A 372 10.07 12.78 8.27
CA ILE A 372 10.62 14.07 7.84
C ILE A 372 11.43 14.66 8.99
N GLY A 373 12.66 15.06 8.71
CA GLY A 373 13.51 15.80 9.65
C GLY A 373 13.83 17.19 9.11
N LEU A 374 13.17 18.22 9.66
CA LEU A 374 13.41 19.62 9.31
C LEU A 374 14.27 20.34 10.35
N LYS A 375 14.02 20.04 11.63
CA LYS A 375 14.63 20.73 12.77
C LYS A 375 15.50 19.77 13.59
N ARG A 376 16.59 20.31 14.12
CA ARG A 376 17.51 19.60 15.01
C ARG A 376 17.14 19.90 16.46
N THR A 377 17.20 18.90 17.32
CA THR A 377 17.01 19.06 18.77
C THR A 377 18.33 19.46 19.43
N ALA A 378 18.27 20.28 20.49
CA ALA A 378 19.45 20.77 21.21
C ALA A 378 20.11 19.73 22.14
N LYS A 379 19.58 18.50 22.21
CA LYS A 379 20.04 17.46 23.13
C LYS A 379 21.07 16.55 22.47
N ALA A 380 22.31 16.60 22.95
CA ALA A 380 23.31 15.57 22.72
C ALA A 380 23.55 14.81 24.04
N SER A 381 23.28 13.51 24.08
CA SER A 381 23.70 12.64 25.19
C SER A 381 24.89 11.74 24.80
N SER A 382 25.24 11.67 23.52
CA SER A 382 26.38 10.95 22.95
C SER A 382 26.72 11.54 21.57
N THR A 383 27.94 11.34 21.05
CA THR A 383 28.24 11.79 19.68
C THR A 383 27.47 10.92 18.68
N LEU A 384 27.12 11.47 17.51
CA LEU A 384 26.42 10.74 16.43
C LEU A 384 27.17 9.44 16.07
N GLU A 385 28.50 9.50 16.07
CA GLU A 385 29.33 8.35 15.73
C GLU A 385 29.29 7.26 16.80
N ASP A 386 29.24 7.62 18.09
CA ASP A 386 29.05 6.63 19.17
C ASP A 386 27.73 5.86 19.00
N PHE A 387 26.66 6.57 18.63
CA PHE A 387 25.37 5.95 18.36
C PHE A 387 25.45 4.97 17.18
N VAL A 388 26.02 5.40 16.05
CA VAL A 388 26.17 4.55 14.85
C VAL A 388 26.99 3.30 15.19
N GLN A 389 28.10 3.46 15.89
CA GLN A 389 28.97 2.36 16.30
C GLN A 389 28.25 1.38 17.24
N HIS A 390 27.55 1.89 18.26
CA HIS A 390 26.76 1.06 19.17
C HIS A 390 25.66 0.29 18.44
N GLU A 391 24.92 0.95 17.54
CA GLU A 391 23.81 0.32 16.81
C GLU A 391 24.32 -0.75 15.82
N LEU A 392 25.48 -0.54 15.19
CA LEU A 392 26.14 -1.56 14.36
C LEU A 392 26.62 -2.78 15.16
N GLN A 393 27.00 -2.61 16.43
CA GLN A 393 27.45 -3.70 17.30
C GLN A 393 26.29 -4.54 17.85
N LYS A 394 25.15 -3.90 18.13
CA LYS A 394 24.01 -4.50 18.84
C LYS A 394 23.40 -5.73 18.15
N TYR A 395 23.52 -5.84 16.84
CA TYR A 395 22.83 -6.87 16.04
C TYR A 395 23.78 -7.73 15.17
N GLN A 396 25.08 -7.78 15.52
CA GLN A 396 26.02 -8.70 14.87
C GLN A 396 25.64 -10.16 15.18
N THR A 397 25.14 -10.88 14.17
CA THR A 397 24.90 -12.33 14.25
C THR A 397 25.96 -13.07 13.43
N GLY A 398 26.96 -13.67 14.09
CA GLY A 398 27.97 -14.56 13.48
C GLY A 398 29.44 -14.18 13.73
N GLU A 399 30.34 -15.18 13.68
CA GLU A 399 31.75 -15.20 14.15
C GLU A 399 32.77 -14.25 13.48
N SER A 400 32.36 -13.31 12.63
CA SER A 400 33.32 -12.40 11.99
C SER A 400 33.38 -11.05 12.72
N LYS A 401 34.23 -11.00 13.75
CA LYS A 401 34.47 -9.80 14.60
C LYS A 401 35.35 -8.74 13.94
N THR A 402 35.78 -8.89 12.69
CA THR A 402 36.93 -8.14 12.16
C THR A 402 36.63 -7.10 11.10
N GLU A 403 35.43 -7.00 10.53
CA GLU A 403 35.11 -5.92 9.58
C GLU A 403 33.70 -5.35 9.81
N GLN A 404 33.61 -4.06 10.13
CA GLN A 404 32.37 -3.29 10.22
C GLN A 404 31.82 -2.93 8.82
N THR A 405 31.70 -3.93 7.94
CA THR A 405 31.25 -3.69 6.56
C THR A 405 29.72 -3.62 6.52
N VAL A 406 29.20 -2.46 6.14
CA VAL A 406 27.77 -2.26 5.88
C VAL A 406 27.40 -3.05 4.63
N LYS A 407 26.47 -4.00 4.75
CA LYS A 407 26.05 -4.79 3.60
C LYS A 407 25.11 -3.99 2.71
N LEU A 408 25.64 -3.47 1.60
CA LEU A 408 24.85 -2.81 0.56
C LEU A 408 24.50 -3.76 -0.59
N ARG A 409 23.57 -3.32 -1.43
CA ARG A 409 23.22 -4.01 -2.67
C ARG A 409 24.42 -4.04 -3.63
N GLU A 410 24.63 -5.18 -4.29
CA GLU A 410 25.63 -5.35 -5.34
C GLU A 410 25.26 -4.56 -6.61
N LYS A 411 26.28 -4.11 -7.35
CA LYS A 411 26.08 -3.37 -8.62
C LYS A 411 25.35 -4.20 -9.68
N ALA A 412 25.60 -5.51 -9.73
CA ALA A 412 24.95 -6.42 -10.65
C ALA A 412 23.78 -7.16 -9.97
N GLU A 413 22.61 -7.20 -10.60
CA GLU A 413 21.55 -8.11 -10.19
C GLU A 413 21.86 -9.52 -10.71
N SER A 414 22.12 -10.46 -9.81
CA SER A 414 21.98 -11.88 -10.16
C SER A 414 20.49 -12.16 -10.41
N VAL A 415 20.15 -12.58 -11.62
CA VAL A 415 18.76 -12.91 -11.98
C VAL A 415 18.35 -14.19 -11.22
N ARG A 416 17.64 -14.03 -10.10
CA ARG A 416 17.12 -15.15 -9.28
C ARG A 416 15.62 -15.39 -9.50
N ASN A 417 15.18 -15.33 -10.74
CA ASN A 417 13.74 -15.36 -11.07
C ASN A 417 13.20 -16.73 -11.47
N CYS A 418 13.91 -17.85 -11.27
CA CYS A 418 13.59 -19.18 -11.85
C CYS A 418 13.26 -19.16 -13.37
N THR A 419 13.39 -18.04 -14.10
CA THR A 419 12.98 -17.88 -15.50
C THR A 419 14.13 -18.03 -16.49
N GLN A 420 15.38 -17.91 -16.01
CA GLN A 420 16.61 -18.04 -16.81
C GLN A 420 17.35 -19.36 -16.55
N ILE A 421 16.63 -20.36 -16.04
CA ILE A 421 17.21 -21.63 -15.65
C ILE A 421 16.48 -22.71 -16.43
N GLU A 422 17.22 -23.73 -16.89
CA GLU A 422 16.63 -24.80 -17.68
C GLU A 422 15.39 -25.37 -16.99
N LYS A 423 14.24 -25.24 -17.66
CA LYS A 423 12.97 -25.83 -17.21
C LYS A 423 13.11 -27.33 -16.89
N SER A 424 14.09 -28.00 -17.51
CA SER A 424 14.45 -29.40 -17.31
C SER A 424 14.69 -29.75 -15.83
N ILE A 425 15.41 -28.92 -15.07
CA ILE A 425 15.78 -29.22 -13.67
C ILE A 425 14.55 -29.09 -12.76
N ILE A 426 13.80 -28.01 -12.91
CA ILE A 426 12.56 -27.79 -12.14
C ILE A 426 11.54 -28.88 -12.44
N ASP A 427 11.35 -29.23 -13.70
CA ASP A 427 10.38 -30.27 -14.09
C ASP A 427 10.83 -31.65 -13.59
N THR A 428 12.13 -31.95 -13.57
CA THR A 428 12.68 -33.18 -12.98
C THR A 428 12.41 -33.25 -11.47
N LEU A 429 12.63 -32.16 -10.75
CA LEU A 429 12.36 -32.07 -9.31
C LEU A 429 10.87 -32.19 -8.99
N VAL A 430 10.02 -31.49 -9.75
CA VAL A 430 8.57 -31.59 -9.62
C VAL A 430 8.09 -33.02 -9.86
N LEU A 431 8.61 -33.70 -10.89
CA LEU A 431 8.30 -35.11 -11.17
C LEU A 431 8.78 -36.05 -10.05
N LYS A 432 9.97 -35.83 -9.51
CA LYS A 432 10.52 -36.60 -8.39
C LYS A 432 9.62 -36.50 -7.16
N ILE A 433 9.27 -35.28 -6.74
CA ILE A 433 8.40 -35.04 -5.59
C ILE A 433 6.99 -35.60 -5.86
N PHE A 434 6.46 -35.42 -7.08
CA PHE A 434 5.18 -35.98 -7.48
C PHE A 434 5.14 -37.51 -7.33
N ARG A 435 6.16 -38.22 -7.82
CA ARG A 435 6.26 -39.69 -7.68
C ARG A 435 6.36 -40.12 -6.22
N MET A 436 7.11 -39.39 -5.40
CA MET A 436 7.21 -39.69 -3.97
C MET A 436 5.86 -39.61 -3.24
N LEU A 437 5.01 -38.64 -3.62
CA LEU A 437 3.67 -38.49 -3.07
C LEU A 437 2.72 -39.54 -3.64
N LEU A 438 2.99 -40.06 -4.83
CA LEU A 438 2.16 -41.08 -5.47
C LEU A 438 2.44 -42.51 -4.96
N ASP A 439 3.64 -42.79 -4.46
CA ASP A 439 4.03 -44.11 -3.95
C ASP A 439 3.29 -44.50 -2.65
N ASN A 440 2.46 -45.54 -2.74
CA ASN A 440 1.81 -46.20 -1.60
C ASN A 440 2.63 -47.42 -1.16
N THR A 441 3.58 -47.26 -0.25
CA THR A 441 4.36 -48.40 0.26
C THR A 441 3.71 -49.15 1.43
N THR A 442 2.50 -48.78 1.87
CA THR A 442 1.82 -49.49 2.95
C THR A 442 0.31 -49.39 2.80
N GLY A 443 -0.34 -50.48 2.38
CA GLY A 443 -1.81 -50.57 2.37
C GLY A 443 -2.35 -51.56 1.34
N THR A 444 -2.29 -52.84 1.66
CA THR A 444 -3.15 -53.88 1.10
C THR A 444 -4.60 -53.54 1.47
N GLU A 445 -5.30 -52.82 0.60
CA GLU A 445 -6.75 -52.72 0.68
C GLU A 445 -7.37 -53.01 -0.69
N SER A 446 -8.24 -54.00 -0.65
CA SER A 446 -9.16 -54.52 -1.65
C SER A 446 -9.76 -53.44 -2.56
N LEU A 447 -9.79 -53.75 -3.86
CA LEU A 447 -10.58 -53.08 -4.88
C LEU A 447 -12.06 -53.02 -4.47
N SER A 448 -12.48 -51.91 -3.85
CA SER A 448 -13.88 -51.49 -3.83
C SER A 448 -14.15 -50.67 -5.08
N PHE A 449 -15.24 -51.03 -5.77
CA PHE A 449 -15.65 -50.51 -7.05
C PHE A 449 -16.37 -49.16 -6.87
N GLU A 450 -15.63 -48.12 -6.46
CA GLU A 450 -16.05 -46.71 -6.58
C GLU A 450 -14.85 -45.87 -7.04
N SER A 451 -15.11 -45.00 -8.02
CA SER A 451 -14.18 -44.19 -8.81
C SER A 451 -13.27 -43.20 -8.04
N ILE A 452 -12.47 -43.64 -7.08
CA ILE A 452 -11.57 -42.76 -6.33
C ILE A 452 -10.24 -42.63 -7.09
N TRP A 453 -10.06 -41.48 -7.77
CA TRP A 453 -8.78 -41.07 -8.34
C TRP A 453 -7.68 -41.07 -7.26
N ARG A 454 -6.53 -41.70 -7.53
CA ARG A 454 -5.45 -41.93 -6.57
C ARG A 454 -4.77 -40.62 -6.18
N GLN A 455 -5.14 -40.09 -5.02
CA GLN A 455 -4.55 -38.84 -4.52
C GLN A 455 -3.14 -39.00 -3.95
N GLY A 456 -2.69 -40.23 -3.72
CA GLY A 456 -1.38 -40.52 -3.10
C GLY A 456 -1.34 -40.23 -1.60
N ARG A 457 -0.15 -40.33 -1.01
CA ARG A 457 0.13 -40.02 0.40
C ARG A 457 0.45 -38.54 0.62
N GLN A 458 0.43 -38.14 1.88
CA GLN A 458 0.96 -36.84 2.31
C GLN A 458 2.36 -37.05 2.92
N LEU A 459 3.27 -36.13 2.64
CA LEU A 459 4.61 -36.12 3.20
C LEU A 459 4.90 -34.80 3.91
N SER A 460 5.67 -34.87 5.00
CA SER A 460 6.18 -33.69 5.65
C SER A 460 7.24 -32.99 4.78
N MET A 461 7.39 -31.67 4.95
CA MET A 461 8.47 -30.93 4.30
C MET A 461 9.85 -31.50 4.60
N ARG A 462 10.04 -32.08 5.79
CA ARG A 462 11.29 -32.72 6.20
C ARG A 462 11.57 -33.97 5.38
N GLU A 463 10.58 -34.84 5.19
CA GLU A 463 10.72 -36.06 4.39
C GLU A 463 10.99 -35.74 2.92
N ILE A 464 10.33 -34.71 2.38
CA ILE A 464 10.60 -34.24 1.02
C ILE A 464 12.02 -33.65 0.93
N ALA A 465 12.47 -32.89 1.92
CA ALA A 465 13.83 -32.34 1.90
C ALA A 465 14.91 -33.43 2.03
N GLN A 466 14.66 -34.48 2.81
CA GLN A 466 15.62 -35.56 3.04
C GLN A 466 15.80 -36.50 1.84
N SER A 467 14.81 -36.57 0.94
CA SER A 467 14.90 -37.38 -0.29
C SER A 467 15.60 -36.66 -1.45
N LEU A 468 15.91 -35.38 -1.29
CA LEU A 468 16.61 -34.57 -2.28
C LEU A 468 18.10 -34.50 -1.96
N SER A 469 18.94 -34.50 -3.00
CA SER A 469 20.39 -34.38 -2.86
C SER A 469 20.77 -32.97 -2.42
N LYS A 470 22.01 -32.81 -1.90
CA LYS A 470 22.52 -31.50 -1.50
C LYS A 470 22.60 -30.54 -2.69
N GLU A 471 22.93 -31.07 -3.87
CA GLU A 471 23.01 -30.32 -5.14
C GLU A 471 21.61 -29.85 -5.57
N GLU A 472 20.59 -30.72 -5.48
CA GLU A 472 19.19 -30.37 -5.75
C GLU A 472 18.67 -29.29 -4.80
N LEU A 473 18.94 -29.42 -3.49
CA LEU A 473 18.52 -28.43 -2.48
C LEU A 473 19.24 -27.08 -2.64
N THR A 474 20.52 -27.12 -3.03
CA THR A 474 21.31 -25.90 -3.29
C THR A 474 20.80 -25.19 -4.54
N GLY A 475 20.53 -25.95 -5.61
CA GLY A 475 19.82 -25.45 -6.80
C GLY A 475 18.49 -24.81 -6.43
N ILE A 476 17.61 -25.51 -5.71
CA ILE A 476 16.32 -24.95 -5.30
C ILE A 476 16.47 -23.63 -4.48
N LYS A 477 17.49 -23.53 -3.62
CA LYS A 477 17.79 -22.32 -2.85
C LYS A 477 18.29 -21.17 -3.73
N SER A 478 19.19 -21.44 -4.66
CA SER A 478 19.72 -20.41 -5.58
C SER A 478 18.68 -19.94 -6.59
N GLU A 479 17.77 -20.84 -6.97
CA GLU A 479 16.88 -20.64 -8.11
C GLU A 479 15.51 -20.12 -7.72
N CYS A 480 14.89 -20.69 -6.69
CA CYS A 480 13.50 -20.41 -6.32
C CYS A 480 13.30 -20.02 -4.85
N GLY A 481 14.36 -19.60 -4.16
CA GLY A 481 14.27 -19.16 -2.77
C GLY A 481 13.88 -20.27 -1.79
N GLY A 482 14.05 -21.54 -2.18
CA GLY A 482 13.79 -22.72 -1.36
C GLY A 482 12.61 -23.60 -1.81
N ILE A 483 12.56 -24.83 -1.29
CA ILE A 483 11.61 -25.88 -1.69
C ILE A 483 10.15 -25.51 -1.41
N LYS A 484 9.91 -24.78 -0.32
CA LYS A 484 8.57 -24.29 0.05
C LYS A 484 7.99 -23.37 -1.02
N THR A 485 8.83 -22.54 -1.63
CA THR A 485 8.42 -21.62 -2.69
C THR A 485 8.14 -22.37 -4.00
N LEU A 486 8.97 -23.36 -4.35
CA LEU A 486 8.74 -24.24 -5.51
C LEU A 486 7.36 -24.90 -5.44
N LEU A 487 7.02 -25.52 -4.31
CA LEU A 487 5.73 -26.19 -4.10
C LEU A 487 4.55 -25.23 -4.17
N ARG A 488 4.71 -23.99 -3.66
CA ARG A 488 3.68 -22.95 -3.75
C ARG A 488 3.48 -22.43 -5.17
N ASN A 489 4.56 -22.31 -5.94
CA ASN A 489 4.48 -21.87 -7.32
C ASN A 489 3.81 -22.94 -8.20
N LYS A 490 4.03 -24.22 -7.90
CA LYS A 490 3.39 -25.38 -8.57
C LYS A 490 2.10 -25.83 -7.88
N HIS A 491 1.30 -24.87 -7.43
CA HIS A 491 0.00 -25.08 -6.77
C HIS A 491 -1.04 -25.81 -7.63
N GLU A 492 -0.83 -25.91 -8.93
CA GLU A 492 -1.65 -26.74 -9.82
C GLU A 492 -1.46 -28.25 -9.56
N ILE A 493 -0.33 -28.66 -8.96
CA ILE A 493 0.03 -30.06 -8.69
C ILE A 493 0.01 -30.34 -7.19
N PHE A 494 0.56 -29.44 -6.37
CA PHE A 494 0.74 -29.66 -4.93
C PHE A 494 -0.21 -28.83 -4.08
N GLU A 495 -0.60 -29.38 -2.94
CA GLU A 495 -1.42 -28.74 -1.93
C GLU A 495 -0.77 -28.84 -0.55
N PHE A 496 -0.90 -27.77 0.24
CA PHE A 496 -0.48 -27.75 1.65
C PHE A 496 -1.64 -28.23 2.52
N CYS A 497 -1.53 -29.42 3.07
CA CYS A 497 -2.52 -30.08 3.94
C CYS A 497 -2.27 -29.72 5.42
N GLY A 498 -2.12 -28.42 5.72
CA GLY A 498 -1.74 -27.92 7.04
C GLY A 498 -0.43 -27.11 7.00
N ASN A 499 0.25 -26.99 8.14
CA ASN A 499 1.45 -26.16 8.26
C ASN A 499 2.71 -26.79 7.64
N ASP A 500 2.81 -28.13 7.64
CA ASP A 500 4.03 -28.84 7.24
C ASP A 500 3.81 -30.10 6.38
N GLN A 501 2.56 -30.40 6.01
CA GLN A 501 2.20 -31.58 5.22
C GLN A 501 1.87 -31.18 3.79
N ILE A 502 2.41 -31.92 2.82
CA ILE A 502 2.23 -31.68 1.38
C ILE A 502 1.58 -32.91 0.75
N GLY A 503 0.55 -32.70 -0.05
CA GLY A 503 -0.12 -33.74 -0.82
C GLY A 503 -0.33 -33.34 -2.28
N LEU A 504 -0.85 -34.27 -3.09
CA LEU A 504 -1.29 -33.96 -4.45
C LEU A 504 -2.65 -33.26 -4.42
N ARG A 505 -2.75 -32.18 -5.18
CA ARG A 505 -4.00 -31.45 -5.38
C ARG A 505 -4.88 -32.21 -6.37
N LYS A 506 -6.07 -32.63 -5.95
CA LYS A 506 -7.07 -33.17 -6.88
C LYS A 506 -7.52 -32.06 -7.86
N PRO A 507 -7.46 -32.28 -9.19
CA PRO A 507 -7.98 -31.33 -10.18
C PRO A 507 -9.46 -30.99 -9.92
N LYS A 508 -9.84 -29.72 -10.12
CA LYS A 508 -11.20 -29.22 -9.88
C LYS A 508 -11.80 -28.67 -11.18
N GLU A 509 -13.09 -28.91 -11.38
CA GLU A 509 -13.87 -28.39 -12.50
C GLU A 509 -13.89 -26.85 -12.52
N ILE A 510 -13.88 -26.27 -13.72
CA ILE A 510 -13.91 -24.81 -13.97
C ILE A 510 -15.16 -24.13 -13.35
N THR A 511 -16.28 -24.84 -13.24
CA THR A 511 -17.61 -24.32 -12.86
C THR A 511 -17.73 -23.80 -11.43
N LYS A 512 -16.84 -24.18 -10.50
CA LYS A 512 -16.89 -23.71 -9.11
C LYS A 512 -16.13 -22.41 -8.83
N LEU A 513 -15.33 -21.91 -9.77
CA LEU A 513 -14.51 -20.70 -9.58
C LEU A 513 -15.06 -19.43 -10.25
N GLN A 514 -16.12 -19.52 -11.04
CA GLN A 514 -16.52 -18.44 -11.96
C GLN A 514 -17.90 -17.80 -11.73
N GLN A 515 -18.65 -18.17 -10.68
CA GLN A 515 -19.95 -17.50 -10.41
C GLN A 515 -19.84 -16.06 -9.88
N THR A 516 -18.63 -15.52 -9.63
CA THR A 516 -18.46 -14.15 -9.09
C THR A 516 -17.92 -13.11 -10.07
N LYS A 517 -17.53 -13.44 -11.30
CA LYS A 517 -17.14 -12.44 -12.32
C LYS A 517 -17.51 -12.93 -13.71
N GLY A 518 -18.19 -12.06 -14.47
CA GLY A 518 -18.78 -12.35 -15.78
C GLY A 518 -17.87 -13.10 -16.76
N LYS A 519 -18.51 -13.91 -17.60
CA LYS A 519 -17.96 -14.81 -18.63
C LYS A 519 -16.67 -14.28 -19.28
N LEU A 520 -15.54 -14.90 -18.94
CA LEU A 520 -14.31 -14.89 -19.73
C LEU A 520 -14.08 -16.31 -20.24
N LEU A 521 -14.08 -16.48 -21.57
CA LEU A 521 -13.63 -17.70 -22.23
C LEU A 521 -12.17 -17.96 -21.84
N ILE A 522 -11.90 -19.04 -21.10
CA ILE A 522 -10.54 -19.39 -20.68
C ILE A 522 -9.78 -19.92 -21.88
N ILE A 523 -8.80 -19.16 -22.39
CA ILE A 523 -7.80 -19.68 -23.33
C ILE A 523 -6.84 -20.58 -22.54
N LYS A 524 -6.89 -21.89 -22.77
CA LYS A 524 -5.96 -22.85 -22.18
C LYS A 524 -4.57 -22.64 -22.80
N LYS A 525 -3.53 -22.46 -21.98
CA LYS A 525 -2.15 -22.16 -22.44
C LYS A 525 -1.10 -23.21 -22.09
N ARG A 526 -1.42 -24.16 -21.21
CA ARG A 526 -0.46 -25.15 -20.66
C ARG A 526 -1.07 -26.55 -20.68
N ALA A 527 -0.24 -27.56 -20.94
CA ALA A 527 -0.63 -28.97 -20.86
C ALA A 527 -0.95 -29.38 -19.41
N CYS A 528 -1.90 -30.31 -19.26
CA CYS A 528 -2.33 -30.83 -17.98
C CYS A 528 -1.29 -31.79 -17.42
N PHE A 529 -0.69 -31.41 -16.29
CA PHE A 529 0.35 -32.21 -15.65
C PHE A 529 -0.15 -33.62 -15.28
N PHE A 530 -1.36 -33.74 -14.73
CA PHE A 530 -1.91 -35.04 -14.33
C PHE A 530 -2.25 -35.92 -15.54
N LYS A 531 -2.69 -35.35 -16.67
CA LYS A 531 -2.89 -36.12 -17.89
C LYS A 531 -1.59 -36.73 -18.42
N LEU A 532 -0.49 -35.98 -18.31
CA LEU A 532 0.83 -36.41 -18.79
C LEU A 532 1.55 -37.37 -17.85
N HIS A 533 1.38 -37.22 -16.53
CA HIS A 533 2.27 -37.87 -15.56
C HIS A 533 1.56 -38.73 -14.50
N HIS A 534 0.25 -38.61 -14.32
CA HIS A 534 -0.49 -39.45 -13.39
C HIS A 534 -0.88 -40.78 -14.06
N PRO A 535 -0.69 -41.96 -13.42
CA PRO A 535 -1.01 -43.27 -14.01
C PRO A 535 -2.47 -43.45 -14.43
N GLN A 536 -3.40 -42.77 -13.74
CA GLN A 536 -4.83 -42.77 -14.08
C GLN A 536 -5.24 -41.57 -14.95
N GLY A 537 -4.27 -40.76 -15.41
CA GLY A 537 -4.54 -39.50 -16.11
C GLY A 537 -5.21 -38.44 -15.22
N CYS A 538 -5.71 -37.39 -15.86
CA CYS A 538 -6.54 -36.38 -15.19
C CYS A 538 -7.95 -36.94 -14.95
N PRO A 539 -8.56 -36.74 -13.77
CA PRO A 539 -9.92 -37.21 -13.48
C PRO A 539 -11.03 -36.35 -14.09
N LEU A 540 -10.68 -35.28 -14.80
CA LEU A 540 -11.63 -34.36 -15.43
C LEU A 540 -11.72 -34.66 -16.93
N GLU A 541 -12.86 -34.33 -17.54
CA GLU A 541 -12.98 -34.29 -19.00
C GLU A 541 -12.21 -33.10 -19.58
N GLU A 542 -11.89 -33.16 -20.88
CA GLU A 542 -11.18 -32.06 -21.55
C GLU A 542 -11.95 -30.74 -21.42
N SER A 543 -13.27 -30.74 -21.57
CA SER A 543 -14.11 -29.53 -21.44
C SER A 543 -14.10 -28.91 -20.04
N GLU A 544 -13.75 -29.69 -19.01
CA GLU A 544 -13.85 -29.30 -17.60
C GLU A 544 -12.51 -28.94 -16.95
N CYS A 545 -11.40 -29.36 -17.56
CA CYS A 545 -10.06 -29.08 -17.06
C CYS A 545 -9.57 -27.69 -17.47
N SER A 546 -8.97 -26.97 -16.53
CA SER A 546 -8.33 -25.67 -16.76
C SER A 546 -7.05 -25.73 -17.61
N PHE A 547 -6.60 -26.93 -17.98
CA PHE A 547 -5.38 -27.21 -18.75
C PHE A 547 -5.70 -27.98 -20.05
N ILE A 548 -4.76 -27.99 -20.99
CA ILE A 548 -4.86 -28.72 -22.28
C ILE A 548 -4.63 -30.21 -22.00
N HIS A 549 -5.57 -31.09 -22.40
CA HIS A 549 -5.44 -32.54 -22.26
C HIS A 549 -4.69 -33.17 -23.44
#